data_AF-A0A955KKU8-F1
#
_entry.id   AF-A0A955KKU8-F1
#
_cell.length_a   1.000
_cell.length_b   1.000
_cell.length_c   1.000
_cell.angle_alpha   90.00
_cell.angle_beta   90.00
_cell.angle_gamma   90.00
#
_symmetry.space_group_name_H-M   'P 1'
#
loop_
_entity.id
_entity.type
_entity.pdbx_description
1 polymer ?
#
loop_
_entity_poly.entity_id
_entity_poly.type
_entity_poly.pdbx_seq_one_letter_code
_entity_poly.pdbx_strand_id
1 'polypeptide(L)'
;MPDQIRTMILDVDIFARMHKRGVVNGNVHPGDKMFGFESAGKAVWEMGENSGHMSNGSTLTRHVLVHVDYGKKYPQIFRQEKLPQGRYHFDDSVQGLAMSVGDAIMSPTRQWAIVMKMLVDELNKRNSFHLLHAVVMNAGGGLTKCLHVGRHYLSDGYS
;
A
#
# COMPACT_ATOMS: atom_id res chain seq x y z
N MET A 1 -10.51 -28.77 4.96
CA MET A 1 -9.76 -27.52 5.31
C MET A 1 -8.29 -27.56 4.89
N PRO A 2 -7.50 -28.65 5.07
CA PRO A 2 -6.11 -28.73 4.54
C PRO A 2 -6.00 -28.61 3.01
N ASP A 3 -7.12 -28.80 2.32
CA ASP A 3 -7.34 -28.77 0.88
C ASP A 3 -7.54 -27.34 0.32
N GLN A 4 -7.75 -26.33 1.18
CA GLN A 4 -7.98 -24.93 0.77
C GLN A 4 -6.79 -24.01 1.04
N ILE A 5 -6.06 -24.22 2.15
CA ILE A 5 -4.96 -23.36 2.59
C ILE A 5 -3.65 -24.16 2.54
N ARG A 6 -2.64 -23.61 1.84
CA ARG A 6 -1.32 -24.26 1.70
C ARG A 6 -0.33 -23.89 2.80
N THR A 7 -0.50 -22.72 3.41
CA THR A 7 0.34 -22.22 4.50
C THR A 7 -0.52 -21.52 5.56
N MET A 8 -0.82 -20.24 5.39
CA MET A 8 -1.59 -19.43 6.31
C MET A 8 -2.34 -18.34 5.53
N ILE A 9 -3.52 -17.98 6.01
CA ILE A 9 -4.26 -16.79 5.59
C ILE A 9 -4.55 -15.98 6.84
N LEU A 10 -4.37 -14.66 6.73
CA LEU A 10 -4.70 -13.70 7.78
C LEU A 10 -5.66 -12.67 7.20
N ASP A 11 -6.88 -12.66 7.73
CA ASP A 11 -7.93 -11.73 7.38
C ASP A 11 -8.34 -10.91 8.61
N VAL A 12 -8.68 -9.63 8.40
CA VAL A 12 -9.06 -8.70 9.46
C VAL A 12 -10.30 -7.92 9.02
N ASP A 13 -11.35 -7.98 9.83
CA ASP A 13 -12.57 -7.19 9.67
C ASP A 13 -12.64 -6.07 10.72
N ILE A 14 -13.00 -4.86 10.29
CA ILE A 14 -13.07 -3.68 11.15
C ILE A 14 -14.45 -3.02 11.00
N PHE A 15 -15.07 -2.75 12.15
CA PHE A 15 -16.33 -2.00 12.22
C PHE A 15 -16.11 -0.65 12.90
N ALA A 16 -16.67 0.42 12.34
CA ALA A 16 -16.57 1.77 12.88
C ALA A 16 -17.91 2.49 12.86
N ARG A 17 -18.14 3.37 13.84
CA ARG A 17 -19.29 4.28 13.91
C ARG A 17 -18.79 5.71 14.02
N MET A 18 -19.34 6.60 13.20
CA MET A 18 -19.03 8.03 13.26
C MET A 18 -20.27 8.88 12.97
N HIS A 19 -20.25 10.14 13.41
CA HIS A 19 -21.28 11.11 13.00
C HIS A 19 -21.18 11.40 11.50
N LYS A 20 -22.32 11.50 10.80
CA LYS A 20 -22.36 11.83 9.36
C LYS A 20 -21.58 13.08 9.00
N ARG A 21 -21.52 14.07 9.90
CA ARG A 21 -20.78 15.34 9.71
C ARG A 21 -19.26 15.16 9.65
N GLY A 22 -18.72 14.06 10.16
CA GLY A 22 -17.28 13.74 10.10
C GLY A 22 -16.87 12.89 8.90
N VAL A 23 -17.80 12.61 7.97
CA VAL A 23 -17.55 11.76 6.80
C VAL A 23 -17.00 12.62 5.65
N VAL A 24 -15.87 12.20 5.08
CA VAL A 24 -15.33 12.75 3.82
C VAL A 24 -15.95 11.98 2.66
N ASN A 25 -16.72 12.66 1.80
CA ASN A 25 -17.53 12.01 0.76
C ASN A 25 -16.88 11.97 -0.64
N GLY A 26 -15.68 12.54 -0.82
CA GLY A 26 -15.03 12.59 -2.14
C GLY A 26 -15.58 13.70 -3.04
N ASN A 27 -15.80 14.89 -2.48
CA ASN A 27 -16.33 16.06 -3.18
C ASN A 27 -15.19 16.83 -3.90
N VAL A 28 -14.48 16.16 -4.80
CA VAL A 28 -13.36 16.75 -5.53
C VAL A 28 -13.87 17.75 -6.58
N HIS A 29 -13.15 18.87 -6.74
CA HIS A 29 -13.48 19.94 -7.68
C HIS A 29 -12.25 20.40 -8.49
N PRO A 30 -12.44 20.95 -9.71
CA PRO A 30 -11.35 21.62 -10.43
C PRO A 30 -10.70 22.71 -9.57
N GLY A 31 -9.37 22.70 -9.50
CA GLY A 31 -8.60 23.61 -8.66
C GLY A 31 -8.20 23.05 -7.28
N ASP A 32 -8.70 21.87 -6.91
CA ASP A 32 -8.23 21.16 -5.72
C ASP A 32 -6.74 20.81 -5.84
N LYS A 33 -6.04 20.88 -4.70
CA LYS A 33 -4.62 20.50 -4.61
C LYS A 33 -4.50 19.08 -4.09
N MET A 34 -3.68 18.28 -4.75
CA MET A 34 -3.35 16.93 -4.31
C MET A 34 -2.06 16.94 -3.50
N PHE A 35 -2.10 16.31 -2.33
CA PHE A 35 -0.94 16.12 -1.47
C PHE A 35 -0.65 14.63 -1.35
N GLY A 36 0.49 14.21 -1.90
CA GLY A 36 0.96 12.83 -1.82
C GLY A 36 1.82 12.60 -0.59
N PHE A 37 1.70 11.43 0.02
CA PHE A 37 2.62 10.96 1.03
C PHE A 37 3.46 9.81 0.48
N GLU A 38 4.77 9.88 0.67
CA GLU A 38 5.70 8.84 0.22
C GLU A 38 5.50 7.55 1.03
N SER A 39 5.46 6.39 0.36
CA SER A 39 5.32 5.08 1.02
C SER A 39 6.66 4.50 1.49
N ALA A 40 7.77 4.90 0.87
CA ALA A 40 9.13 4.47 1.21
C ALA A 40 9.76 5.36 2.30
N GLY A 41 11.00 5.05 2.68
CA GLY A 41 11.72 5.76 3.74
C GLY A 41 11.40 5.22 5.13
N LYS A 42 11.77 5.97 6.16
CA LYS A 42 11.46 5.64 7.56
C LYS A 42 10.66 6.75 8.24
N ALA A 43 9.43 6.45 8.63
CA ALA A 43 8.64 7.32 9.48
C ALA A 43 9.10 7.22 10.96
N VAL A 44 8.80 8.23 11.76
CA VAL A 44 9.23 8.30 13.17
C VAL A 44 8.69 7.19 14.07
N TRP A 45 7.59 6.53 13.65
CA TRP A 45 7.00 5.39 14.35
C TRP A 45 7.44 4.03 13.79
N GLU A 46 8.24 4.01 12.73
CA GLU A 46 8.73 2.79 12.11
C GLU A 46 10.07 2.36 12.71
N MET A 47 10.25 1.05 12.93
CA MET A 47 11.47 0.51 13.52
C MET A 47 12.65 0.54 12.53
N GLY A 48 12.38 0.38 11.24
CA GLY A 48 13.37 0.31 10.17
C GLY A 48 12.90 1.02 8.90
N GLU A 49 13.76 0.97 7.89
CA GLU A 49 13.46 1.48 6.55
C GLU A 49 12.29 0.70 5.93
N ASN A 50 11.40 1.39 5.23
CA ASN A 50 10.30 0.81 4.48
C ASN A 50 10.59 0.95 2.98
N SER A 51 10.48 -0.14 2.21
CA SER A 51 10.66 -0.08 0.75
C SER A 51 9.52 0.64 0.03
N GLY A 52 8.41 0.89 0.72
CA GLY A 52 7.16 1.37 0.14
C GLY A 52 6.36 0.28 -0.56
N HIS A 53 6.83 -0.98 -0.52
CA HIS A 53 6.05 -2.14 -0.93
C HIS A 53 4.90 -2.35 0.06
N MET A 54 3.68 -2.41 -0.48
CA MET A 54 2.46 -2.62 0.29
C MET A 54 1.93 -4.04 0.02
N SER A 55 0.76 -4.38 0.54
CA SER A 55 0.14 -5.70 0.32
C SER A 55 -0.37 -5.96 -1.11
N ASN A 56 -0.40 -4.95 -1.99
CA ASN A 56 -0.89 -5.10 -3.37
C ASN A 56 0.24 -5.46 -4.31
N GLY A 57 -0.02 -6.41 -5.23
CA GLY A 57 0.97 -6.84 -6.21
C GLY A 57 1.95 -7.91 -5.71
N SER A 58 1.88 -8.34 -4.45
CA SER A 58 2.83 -9.30 -3.86
C SER A 58 2.88 -10.65 -4.59
N THR A 59 1.78 -11.09 -5.22
CA THR A 59 1.81 -12.27 -6.10
C THR A 59 2.72 -12.03 -7.31
N LEU A 60 2.53 -10.93 -8.03
CA LEU A 60 3.37 -10.58 -9.17
C LEU A 60 4.83 -10.41 -8.74
N THR A 61 5.08 -9.63 -7.67
CA THR A 61 6.42 -9.40 -7.11
C THR A 61 7.15 -10.72 -6.86
N ARG A 62 6.50 -11.69 -6.19
CA ARG A 62 7.10 -13.00 -5.94
C ARG A 62 7.39 -13.78 -7.22
N HIS A 63 6.51 -13.74 -8.21
CA HIS A 63 6.74 -14.47 -9.46
C HIS A 63 7.83 -13.85 -10.34
N VAL A 64 8.03 -12.54 -10.31
CA VAL A 64 8.96 -11.86 -11.24
C VAL A 64 10.32 -11.56 -10.63
N LEU A 65 10.43 -11.43 -9.30
CA LEU A 65 11.70 -11.07 -8.65
C LEU A 65 12.41 -12.27 -8.03
N VAL A 66 11.67 -13.20 -7.43
CA VAL A 66 12.25 -14.31 -6.65
C VAL A 66 12.80 -15.40 -7.57
N HIS A 67 13.95 -15.94 -7.21
CA HIS A 67 14.61 -17.01 -7.94
C HIS A 67 13.81 -18.34 -7.90
N VAL A 68 13.92 -19.12 -8.99
CA VAL A 68 13.12 -20.36 -9.21
C VAL A 68 13.37 -21.46 -8.17
N ASP A 69 14.54 -21.46 -7.53
CA ASP A 69 14.92 -22.46 -6.53
C ASP A 69 14.02 -22.42 -5.28
N TYR A 70 13.49 -21.26 -4.87
CA TYR A 70 12.51 -21.16 -3.79
C TYR A 70 11.23 -21.93 -4.11
N GLY A 71 10.79 -21.93 -5.37
CA GLY A 71 9.65 -22.73 -5.81
C GLY A 71 9.90 -24.24 -5.74
N LYS A 72 11.15 -24.67 -5.91
CA LYS A 72 11.57 -26.07 -5.77
C LYS A 72 11.77 -26.47 -4.30
N LYS A 73 12.37 -25.58 -3.49
CA LYS A 73 12.69 -25.79 -2.07
C LYS A 73 11.44 -25.72 -1.18
N TYR A 74 10.48 -24.87 -1.53
CA TYR A 74 9.24 -24.67 -0.80
C TYR A 74 8.02 -24.90 -1.69
N PRO A 75 7.74 -26.16 -2.09
CA PRO A 75 6.68 -26.50 -3.04
C PRO A 75 5.25 -26.15 -2.54
N GLN A 76 5.08 -25.89 -1.25
CA GLN A 76 3.82 -25.42 -0.66
C GLN A 76 3.52 -23.95 -0.99
N ILE A 77 4.53 -23.13 -1.32
CA ILE A 77 4.38 -21.68 -1.54
C ILE A 77 3.91 -21.39 -2.97
N PHE A 78 4.35 -22.18 -3.95
CA PHE A 78 4.05 -21.99 -5.38
C PHE A 78 3.24 -23.16 -5.93
N ARG A 79 2.50 -22.94 -7.03
CA ARG A 79 1.93 -24.04 -7.81
C ARG A 79 3.00 -24.56 -8.76
N GLN A 80 3.03 -25.87 -9.02
CA GLN A 80 4.02 -26.45 -9.93
C GLN A 80 3.97 -25.83 -11.34
N GLU A 81 2.78 -25.47 -11.83
CA GLU A 81 2.66 -24.79 -13.14
C GLU A 81 2.98 -23.28 -13.09
N LYS A 82 3.24 -22.73 -11.90
CA LYS A 82 3.50 -21.30 -11.67
C LYS A 82 4.69 -21.13 -10.73
N LEU A 83 5.85 -21.62 -11.12
CA LEU A 83 7.09 -21.33 -10.41
C LEU A 83 7.50 -19.86 -10.63
N PRO A 84 8.23 -19.24 -9.70
CA PRO A 84 8.77 -17.91 -9.91
C PRO A 84 9.90 -17.94 -10.96
N GLN A 85 10.09 -16.83 -11.66
CA GLN A 85 10.99 -16.69 -12.82
C GLN A 85 12.00 -15.54 -12.64
N GLY A 86 12.10 -15.03 -11.41
CA GLY A 86 13.03 -13.96 -11.09
C GLY A 86 14.46 -14.46 -10.93
N ARG A 87 15.33 -13.53 -10.53
CA ARG A 87 16.78 -13.76 -10.41
C ARG A 87 17.33 -13.55 -9.01
N TYR A 88 16.51 -13.03 -8.09
CA TYR A 88 16.99 -12.61 -6.77
C TYR A 88 16.68 -13.66 -5.71
N HIS A 89 17.67 -13.88 -4.86
CA HIS A 89 17.50 -14.50 -3.55
C HIS A 89 17.02 -13.47 -2.53
N PHE A 90 16.40 -13.93 -1.44
CA PHE A 90 15.87 -13.00 -0.43
C PHE A 90 16.98 -12.22 0.28
N ASP A 91 18.15 -12.83 0.47
CA ASP A 91 19.30 -12.21 1.14
C ASP A 91 20.14 -11.33 0.19
N ASP A 92 19.78 -11.25 -1.10
CA ASP A 92 20.51 -10.44 -2.06
C ASP A 92 20.46 -8.96 -1.67
N SER A 93 21.61 -8.31 -1.79
CA SER A 93 21.74 -6.86 -1.73
C SER A 93 21.72 -6.29 -3.14
N VAL A 94 20.94 -5.23 -3.37
CA VAL A 94 20.83 -4.56 -4.67
C VAL A 94 21.31 -3.12 -4.52
N GLN A 95 22.15 -2.65 -5.45
CA GLN A 95 22.61 -1.27 -5.44
C GLN A 95 21.43 -0.30 -5.46
N GLY A 96 21.42 0.65 -4.52
CA GLY A 96 20.33 1.63 -4.36
C GLY A 96 19.19 1.17 -3.45
N LEU A 97 19.19 -0.09 -3.00
CA LEU A 97 18.28 -0.57 -1.96
C LEU A 97 19.02 -0.61 -0.61
N ALA A 98 18.46 0.05 0.41
CA ALA A 98 19.05 0.10 1.75
C ALA A 98 18.81 -1.17 2.60
N MET A 99 18.27 -2.23 1.99
CA MET A 99 17.84 -3.46 2.64
C MET A 99 18.00 -4.66 1.69
N SER A 100 17.80 -5.88 2.20
CA SER A 100 17.77 -7.07 1.35
C SER A 100 16.54 -7.09 0.43
N VAL A 101 16.59 -7.85 -0.65
CA VAL A 101 15.41 -8.05 -1.52
C VAL A 101 14.22 -8.60 -0.72
N GLY A 102 14.46 -9.48 0.25
CA GLY A 102 13.42 -10.02 1.12
C GLY A 102 12.79 -8.98 2.02
N ASP A 103 13.60 -8.18 2.69
CA ASP A 103 13.10 -7.09 3.53
C ASP A 103 12.28 -6.08 2.70
N ALA A 104 12.69 -5.84 1.44
CA ALA A 104 11.95 -4.96 0.55
C ALA A 104 10.60 -5.55 0.14
N ILE A 105 10.53 -6.83 -0.24
CA ILE A 105 9.29 -7.52 -0.62
C ILE A 105 8.35 -7.71 0.57
N MET A 106 8.90 -7.86 1.77
CA MET A 106 8.15 -8.10 3.01
C MET A 106 7.97 -6.84 3.86
N SER A 107 8.33 -5.67 3.34
CA SER A 107 8.18 -4.41 4.06
C SER A 107 6.73 -4.25 4.53
N PRO A 108 6.52 -3.91 5.82
CA PRO A 108 5.18 -3.81 6.37
C PRO A 108 4.42 -2.64 5.72
N THR A 109 3.11 -2.81 5.51
CA THR A 109 2.28 -1.71 5.01
C THR A 109 2.30 -0.56 6.03
N ARG A 110 2.72 0.64 5.59
CA ARG A 110 2.80 1.83 6.43
C ARG A 110 1.44 2.16 7.06
N GLN A 111 1.46 2.55 8.35
CA GLN A 111 0.26 2.84 9.14
C GLN A 111 -0.32 4.23 8.84
N TRP A 112 -0.96 4.37 7.67
CA TRP A 112 -1.57 5.63 7.22
C TRP A 112 -2.65 6.19 8.15
N ALA A 113 -3.25 5.37 9.00
CA ALA A 113 -4.20 5.81 10.02
C ALA A 113 -3.60 6.84 10.99
N ILE A 114 -2.31 6.73 11.31
CA ILE A 114 -1.60 7.70 12.16
C ILE A 114 -1.56 9.08 11.49
N VAL A 115 -1.13 9.12 10.22
CA VAL A 115 -1.07 10.35 9.42
C VAL A 115 -2.46 10.97 9.29
N MET A 116 -3.47 10.15 8.96
CA MET A 116 -4.84 10.63 8.81
C MET A 116 -5.41 11.18 10.11
N LYS A 117 -5.14 10.54 11.25
CA LYS A 117 -5.54 11.06 12.56
C LYS A 117 -4.91 12.43 12.83
N MET A 118 -3.60 12.56 12.62
CA MET A 118 -2.89 13.83 12.83
C MET A 118 -3.45 14.94 11.94
N LEU A 119 -3.69 14.66 10.65
CA LEU A 119 -4.26 15.61 9.70
C LEU A 119 -5.67 16.04 10.12
N VAL A 120 -6.55 15.09 10.40
CA VAL A 120 -7.94 15.36 10.78
C VAL A 120 -8.02 16.13 12.10
N ASP A 121 -7.22 15.76 13.10
CA ASP A 121 -7.15 16.48 14.38
C ASP A 121 -6.71 17.94 14.17
N GLU A 122 -5.70 18.18 13.34
CA GLU A 122 -5.20 19.52 13.05
C GLU A 122 -6.20 20.38 12.26
N LEU A 123 -6.86 19.79 11.24
CA LEU A 123 -7.90 20.48 10.49
C LEU A 123 -9.10 20.83 11.37
N ASN A 124 -9.50 19.94 12.29
CA ASN A 124 -10.57 20.21 13.24
C ASN A 124 -10.21 21.35 14.22
N LYS A 125 -8.98 21.35 14.77
CA LYS A 125 -8.49 22.45 15.63
C LYS A 125 -8.56 23.80 14.92
N ARG A 126 -8.28 23.82 13.62
CA ARG A 126 -8.32 25.03 12.77
C ARG A 126 -9.71 25.33 12.20
N ASN A 127 -10.75 24.57 12.58
CA ASN A 127 -12.09 24.65 11.99
C ASN A 127 -12.09 24.58 10.44
N SER A 128 -11.13 23.84 9.88
CA SER A 128 -10.81 23.77 8.45
C SER A 128 -11.04 22.37 7.85
N PHE A 129 -11.71 21.48 8.57
CA PHE A 129 -12.01 20.12 8.10
C PHE A 129 -12.79 20.10 6.78
N HIS A 130 -13.61 21.10 6.53
CA HIS A 130 -14.37 21.26 5.28
C HIS A 130 -13.49 21.40 4.03
N LEU A 131 -12.20 21.73 4.18
CA LEU A 131 -11.23 21.80 3.08
C LEU A 131 -10.70 20.41 2.65
N LEU A 132 -10.97 19.36 3.43
CA LEU A 132 -10.60 18.00 3.06
C LEU A 132 -11.69 17.37 2.19
N HIS A 133 -11.56 17.55 0.88
CA HIS A 133 -12.58 17.11 -0.08
C HIS A 133 -12.58 15.59 -0.31
N ALA A 134 -11.40 14.96 -0.33
CA ALA A 134 -11.23 13.54 -0.57
C ALA A 134 -9.96 12.99 0.09
N VAL A 135 -9.96 11.69 0.36
CA VAL A 135 -8.79 10.91 0.78
C VAL A 135 -8.77 9.65 -0.06
N VAL A 136 -7.63 9.36 -0.71
CA VAL A 136 -7.47 8.18 -1.55
C VAL A 136 -6.29 7.36 -1.05
N MET A 137 -6.54 6.12 -0.62
CA MET A 137 -5.49 5.15 -0.33
C MET A 137 -5.22 4.30 -1.57
N ASN A 138 -4.08 4.55 -2.21
CA ASN A 138 -3.61 3.89 -3.43
C ASN A 138 -3.21 2.43 -3.13
N ALA A 139 -4.21 1.55 -3.10
CA ALA A 139 -4.05 0.12 -2.90
C ALA A 139 -4.10 -0.61 -4.27
N GLY A 140 -5.04 -1.54 -4.47
CA GLY A 140 -5.31 -2.12 -5.79
C GLY A 140 -5.69 -1.04 -6.81
N GLY A 141 -5.10 -1.12 -8.02
CA GLY A 141 -5.18 -0.08 -9.06
C GLY A 141 -4.10 1.00 -8.96
N GLY A 142 -3.33 1.05 -7.87
CA GLY A 142 -2.24 2.03 -7.72
C GLY A 142 -2.74 3.47 -7.84
N LEU A 143 -2.05 4.27 -8.64
CA LEU A 143 -2.37 5.70 -8.82
C LEU A 143 -3.71 5.93 -9.54
N THR A 144 -4.17 5.00 -10.39
CA THR A 144 -5.44 5.19 -11.12
C THR A 144 -6.66 5.04 -10.24
N LYS A 145 -6.50 4.59 -8.98
CA LYS A 145 -7.61 4.43 -8.04
C LYS A 145 -8.36 5.73 -7.74
N CYS A 146 -7.67 6.88 -7.84
CA CYS A 146 -8.30 8.19 -7.70
C CYS A 146 -9.36 8.47 -8.78
N LEU A 147 -9.29 7.82 -9.95
CA LEU A 147 -10.31 7.94 -11.01
C LEU A 147 -11.69 7.41 -10.59
N HIS A 148 -11.75 6.59 -9.54
CA HIS A 148 -12.99 6.07 -8.96
C HIS A 148 -13.50 6.91 -7.78
N VAL A 149 -12.83 8.02 -7.45
CA VAL A 149 -13.20 8.90 -6.34
C VAL A 149 -13.66 10.24 -6.92
N GLY A 150 -14.95 10.54 -6.73
CA GLY A 150 -15.61 11.70 -7.34
C GLY A 150 -16.04 11.44 -8.79
N ARG A 151 -16.92 12.30 -9.34
CA ARG A 151 -17.21 12.27 -10.78
C ARG A 151 -15.96 12.73 -11.51
N HIS A 152 -15.44 11.92 -12.43
CA HIS A 152 -14.35 12.16 -13.37
C HIS A 152 -13.83 13.61 -13.48
N TYR A 153 -12.88 14.00 -12.63
CA TYR A 153 -12.08 15.21 -12.86
C TYR A 153 -10.63 14.98 -12.43
N LEU A 154 -9.81 14.50 -13.37
CA LEU A 154 -8.38 14.78 -13.37
C LEU A 154 -8.05 15.35 -14.74
N SER A 155 -7.84 16.66 -14.80
CA SER A 155 -7.01 17.24 -15.85
C SER A 155 -5.57 17.06 -15.41
N ASP A 156 -4.76 16.40 -16.24
CA ASP A 156 -3.31 16.36 -16.09
C ASP A 156 -2.76 17.74 -15.76
N GLY A 157 -2.01 17.83 -14.67
CA GLY A 157 -1.42 19.06 -14.16
C GLY A 157 -0.04 18.78 -13.59
N TYR A 158 0.82 18.11 -14.36
CA TYR A 158 2.26 18.32 -14.22
C TYR A 158 2.60 19.56 -15.05
N SER A 159 2.73 20.70 -14.37
CA SER A 159 3.39 21.91 -14.89
C SER A 159 4.08 22.62 -13.74
#